data_AF-S9VSX5-F1
#
_entry.id   AF-S9VSX5-F1
#
_cell.length_a   1.000
_cell.length_b   1.000
_cell.length_c   1.000
_cell.angle_alpha   90.00
_cell.angle_beta   90.00
_cell.angle_gamma   90.00
#
_symmetry.space_group_name_H-M   'P 1'
#
loop_
_entity.id
_entity.type
_entity.pdbx_description
1 polymer ?
#
loop_
_entity_poly.entity_id
_entity_poly.type
_entity_poly.pdbx_seq_one_letter_code
_entity_poly.pdbx_strand_id
1 'polypeptide(L)'
;MAPEILLDRNYGKPVDMWALGVMTYYMFLDAFPFHGRNTEALKASICRDSASVARHERLQQFPLLQDFIVRLLEFDANKRLTAGEALKHPWIKSGMDAMMGRTSLSAPVALQRTVSSTGRFRAAVMAVIAAHRLLVLRRCHRLAKMGFRHVSILYNFHFFVTGKYAPSTDKVNCSRVFAGTPGALDEFLEMVESCDYIHEIDLSHNNINSLSTVQHLLKVIGHHPSIASLDLSHNPIPAVAGRGLVRLARNPLSRIHSVNLKDTNITPDTVSQIQALLADKTAYPDLASPDSSFGLESRTYTTPDTLSTVSSHNTCAKQGAFFAPL
;
A
#
# COMPACT_ATOMS: atom_id res chain seq x y z
N MET A 1 -22.18 30.41 9.22
CA MET A 1 -21.70 31.80 9.05
C MET A 1 -20.82 32.14 10.23
N ALA A 2 -19.77 32.96 10.02
CA ALA A 2 -18.91 33.42 11.10
C ALA A 2 -19.61 34.52 11.94
N PRO A 3 -19.30 34.66 13.24
CA PRO A 3 -19.96 35.63 14.12
C PRO A 3 -19.84 37.08 13.64
N GLU A 4 -18.68 37.49 13.11
CA GLU A 4 -18.44 38.85 12.62
C GLU A 4 -19.32 39.22 11.43
N ILE A 5 -19.69 38.26 10.57
CA ILE A 5 -20.63 38.47 9.47
C ILE A 5 -22.04 38.65 10.03
N LEU A 6 -22.41 37.90 11.07
CA LEU A 6 -23.73 38.01 11.70
C LEU A 6 -23.91 39.32 12.48
N LEU A 7 -22.79 39.94 12.88
CA LEU A 7 -22.74 41.19 13.62
C LEU A 7 -22.50 42.41 12.71
N ASP A 8 -22.57 42.25 11.38
CA ASP A 8 -22.29 43.29 10.38
C ASP A 8 -20.96 44.04 10.62
N ARG A 9 -19.94 43.31 11.07
CA ARG A 9 -18.58 43.85 11.23
C ARG A 9 -17.79 43.65 9.94
N ASN A 10 -16.75 44.46 9.77
CA ASN A 10 -15.76 44.24 8.71
C ASN A 10 -15.20 42.82 8.83
N TYR A 11 -15.34 42.06 7.74
CA TYR A 11 -14.90 40.69 7.67
C TYR A 11 -13.80 40.52 6.60
N GLY A 12 -13.02 39.46 6.75
CA GLY A 12 -11.93 39.15 5.84
C GLY A 12 -11.57 37.68 5.95
N LYS A 13 -10.32 37.33 5.64
CA LYS A 13 -9.80 35.96 5.63
C LYS A 13 -10.17 35.08 6.85
N PRO A 14 -10.29 35.59 8.10
CA PRO A 14 -10.67 34.76 9.25
C PRO A 14 -12.04 34.07 9.15
N VAL A 15 -12.97 34.55 8.32
CA VAL A 15 -14.29 33.91 8.15
C VAL A 15 -14.18 32.52 7.53
N ASP A 16 -13.18 32.31 6.67
CA ASP A 16 -12.92 31.03 6.03
C ASP A 16 -12.39 30.01 7.04
N MET A 17 -11.60 30.47 8.01
CA MET A 17 -11.08 29.64 9.10
C MET A 17 -12.19 29.19 10.04
N TRP A 18 -13.19 30.03 10.28
CA TRP A 18 -14.40 29.63 11.00
C TRP A 18 -15.16 28.53 10.25
N ALA A 19 -15.36 28.71 8.94
CA ALA A 19 -16.02 27.69 8.12
C ALA A 19 -15.24 26.36 8.12
N LEU A 20 -13.91 26.40 8.11
CA LEU A 20 -13.04 25.23 8.26
C LEU A 20 -13.26 24.53 9.61
N GLY A 21 -13.33 25.28 10.71
CA GLY A 21 -13.65 24.73 12.04
C GLY A 21 -15.00 24.02 12.06
N VAL A 22 -16.05 24.65 11.50
CA VAL A 22 -17.40 24.05 11.42
C VAL A 22 -17.41 22.76 10.62
N MET A 23 -16.75 22.76 9.45
CA MET A 23 -16.66 21.56 8.61
C MET A 23 -15.84 20.45 9.28
N THR A 24 -14.77 20.78 9.98
CA THR A 24 -13.91 19.80 10.66
C THR A 24 -14.66 19.13 11.81
N TYR A 25 -15.41 19.90 12.59
CA TYR A 25 -16.32 19.38 13.62
C TYR A 25 -17.39 18.45 13.02
N TYR A 26 -18.05 18.87 11.93
CA TYR A 26 -19.07 18.06 11.25
C TYR A 26 -18.50 16.74 10.72
N MET A 27 -17.32 16.77 10.08
CA MET A 27 -16.68 15.57 9.56
C MET A 27 -16.31 14.55 10.65
N PHE A 28 -16.05 15.02 11.88
CA PHE A 28 -15.64 14.16 12.99
C PHE A 28 -16.83 13.58 13.78
N LEU A 29 -17.88 14.38 13.99
CA LEU A 29 -18.99 14.02 14.89
C LEU A 29 -20.30 13.72 14.18
N ASP A 30 -20.36 14.00 12.87
CA ASP A 30 -21.55 13.94 12.01
C ASP A 30 -22.71 14.81 12.51
N ALA A 31 -22.37 15.91 13.19
CA ALA A 31 -23.32 16.89 13.72
C ALA A 31 -22.73 18.30 13.60
N PHE A 32 -23.58 19.33 13.51
CA PHE A 32 -23.09 20.72 13.48
C PHE A 32 -22.67 21.19 14.87
N PRO A 33 -21.71 22.11 14.99
CA PRO A 33 -21.33 22.67 16.29
C PRO A 33 -22.40 23.60 16.87
N PHE A 34 -23.20 24.23 16.01
CA PHE A 34 -24.24 25.19 16.40
C PHE A 34 -25.60 24.76 15.86
N HIS A 35 -26.62 24.86 16.70
CA HIS A 35 -28.00 24.52 16.37
C HIS A 35 -28.95 25.59 16.92
N GLY A 36 -30.09 25.78 16.26
CA GLY A 36 -31.16 26.66 16.69
C GLY A 36 -32.48 26.25 16.04
N ARG A 37 -33.60 26.47 16.73
CA ARG A 37 -34.94 26.12 16.22
C ARG A 37 -35.42 27.04 15.09
N ASN A 38 -34.85 28.24 15.02
CA ASN A 38 -35.09 29.23 13.99
C ASN A 38 -33.78 30.00 13.70
N THR A 39 -33.81 30.86 12.68
CA THR A 39 -32.63 31.62 12.23
C THR A 39 -32.04 32.50 13.34
N GLU A 40 -32.87 33.14 14.16
CA GLU A 40 -32.43 34.00 15.27
C GLU A 40 -31.76 33.20 16.39
N ALA A 41 -32.32 32.05 16.77
CA ALA A 41 -31.75 31.15 17.75
C ALA A 41 -30.42 30.56 17.26
N LEU A 42 -30.30 30.26 15.96
CA LEU A 42 -29.05 29.79 15.37
C LEU A 42 -27.99 30.90 15.38
N LYS A 43 -28.36 32.15 15.04
CA LYS A 43 -27.46 33.30 15.15
C LYS A 43 -26.99 33.51 16.58
N ALA A 44 -27.91 33.45 17.55
CA ALA A 44 -27.58 33.55 18.96
C ALA A 44 -26.67 32.41 19.43
N SER A 45 -26.87 31.19 18.91
CA SER A 45 -26.04 30.00 19.18
C SER A 45 -24.62 30.18 18.64
N ILE A 46 -24.46 30.74 17.44
CA ILE A 46 -23.16 31.05 16.83
C ILE A 46 -22.44 32.17 17.59
N CYS A 47 -23.17 33.18 18.07
CA CYS A 47 -22.60 34.30 18.81
C CYS A 47 -22.41 34.02 20.30
N ARG A 48 -22.91 32.88 20.80
CA ARG A 48 -22.74 32.43 22.19
C ARG A 48 -21.49 31.54 22.25
N ASP A 49 -20.74 31.75 23.34
CA ASP A 49 -19.44 31.17 23.63
C ASP A 49 -19.23 29.72 23.12
N SER A 50 -18.14 29.51 22.37
CA SER A 50 -17.77 28.24 21.72
C SER A 50 -17.39 27.14 22.71
N ALA A 51 -17.43 27.43 24.01
CA ALA A 51 -17.22 26.49 25.11
C ALA A 51 -18.14 25.26 25.09
N SER A 52 -19.26 25.26 24.36
CA SER A 52 -20.10 24.08 24.14
C SER A 52 -19.44 23.05 23.23
N VAL A 53 -18.69 23.50 22.22
CA VAL A 53 -17.94 22.67 21.27
C VAL A 53 -16.82 21.92 22.01
N ALA A 54 -16.10 22.62 22.89
CA ALA A 54 -15.05 22.02 23.71
C ALA A 54 -15.57 20.97 24.70
N ARG A 55 -16.85 21.04 25.10
CA ARG A 55 -17.43 20.15 26.12
C ARG A 55 -18.04 18.86 25.55
N HIS A 56 -17.95 18.62 24.24
CA HIS A 56 -18.50 17.39 23.67
C HIS A 56 -17.66 16.16 24.07
N GLU A 57 -18.28 15.18 24.73
CA GLU A 57 -17.65 13.95 25.25
C GLU A 57 -16.77 13.21 24.23
N ARG A 58 -17.20 13.13 22.95
CA ARG A 58 -16.43 12.49 21.88
C ARG A 58 -15.17 13.27 21.48
N LEU A 59 -15.16 14.60 21.64
CA LEU A 59 -13.99 15.43 21.34
C LEU A 59 -12.96 15.42 22.48
N GLN A 60 -13.40 15.24 23.73
CA GLN A 60 -12.48 15.15 24.87
C GLN A 60 -11.51 13.97 24.78
N GLN A 61 -11.88 12.92 24.04
CA GLN A 61 -11.01 11.77 23.75
C GLN A 61 -9.87 12.10 22.77
N PHE A 62 -9.92 13.26 22.08
CA PHE A 62 -8.95 13.66 21.05
C PHE A 62 -8.44 15.10 21.30
N PRO A 63 -7.56 15.31 22.30
CA PRO A 63 -7.18 16.64 22.76
C PRO A 63 -6.60 17.56 21.67
N LEU A 64 -5.79 17.02 20.74
CA LEU A 64 -5.18 17.81 19.66
C LEU A 64 -6.19 18.23 18.58
N LEU A 65 -7.17 17.37 18.27
CA LEU A 65 -8.24 17.68 17.33
C LEU A 65 -9.21 18.68 17.95
N GLN A 66 -9.54 18.48 19.23
CA GLN A 66 -10.35 19.39 20.01
C GLN A 66 -9.72 20.79 20.05
N ASP A 67 -8.43 20.89 20.40
CA ASP A 67 -7.68 22.15 20.40
C ASP A 67 -7.69 22.83 19.02
N PHE A 68 -7.49 22.06 17.96
CA PHE A 68 -7.55 22.57 16.59
C PHE A 68 -8.93 23.17 16.25
N ILE A 69 -10.00 22.44 16.52
CA ILE A 69 -11.38 22.88 16.23
C ILE A 69 -11.74 24.11 17.09
N VAL A 70 -11.38 24.11 18.37
CA VAL A 70 -11.68 25.23 19.29
C VAL A 70 -10.98 26.52 18.82
N ARG A 71 -9.71 26.45 18.42
CA ARG A 71 -8.97 27.63 17.92
C ARG A 71 -9.46 28.13 16.56
N LEU A 72 -10.05 27.26 15.74
CA LEU A 72 -10.73 27.64 14.50
C LEU A 72 -12.10 28.26 14.75
N LEU A 73 -12.78 27.83 15.82
CA LEU A 73 -14.09 28.34 16.28
C LEU A 73 -13.95 29.40 17.38
N GLU A 74 -12.83 30.14 17.36
CA GLU A 74 -12.63 31.31 18.19
C GLU A 74 -13.55 32.45 17.73
N PHE A 75 -14.26 33.05 18.69
CA PHE A 75 -15.24 34.09 18.40
C PHE A 75 -14.55 35.36 17.89
N ASP A 76 -13.44 35.76 18.54
CA ASP A 76 -12.63 36.89 18.10
C ASP A 76 -11.83 36.53 16.85
N ALA A 77 -12.19 37.14 15.71
CA ALA A 77 -11.56 36.91 14.42
C ALA A 77 -10.04 37.19 14.41
N ASN A 78 -9.55 38.04 15.31
CA ASN A 78 -8.11 38.35 15.41
C ASN A 78 -7.31 37.30 16.20
N LYS A 79 -7.98 36.55 17.08
CA LYS A 79 -7.39 35.46 17.86
C LYS A 79 -7.57 34.11 17.19
N ARG A 80 -8.51 34.03 16.24
CA ARG A 80 -8.79 32.84 15.45
C ARG A 80 -7.57 32.42 14.65
N LEU A 81 -7.32 31.12 14.67
CA LEU A 81 -6.18 30.52 13.98
C LEU A 81 -6.18 30.91 12.50
N THR A 82 -5.08 31.49 12.01
CA THR A 82 -4.93 31.80 10.58
C THR A 82 -4.61 30.54 9.78
N ALA A 83 -4.78 30.56 8.45
CA ALA A 83 -4.43 29.42 7.61
C ALA A 83 -2.97 28.98 7.74
N GLY A 84 -2.05 29.94 7.86
CA GLY A 84 -0.62 29.67 8.06
C GLY A 84 -0.31 29.02 9.41
N GLU A 85 -1.05 29.39 10.46
CA GLU A 85 -0.93 28.77 11.79
C GLU A 85 -1.63 27.41 11.84
N ALA A 86 -2.76 27.25 11.14
CA ALA A 86 -3.48 25.99 10.99
C ALA A 86 -2.62 24.89 10.40
N LEU A 87 -1.88 25.21 9.33
CA LEU A 87 -0.95 24.27 8.71
C LEU A 87 0.20 23.87 9.65
N LYS A 88 0.53 24.71 10.64
CA LYS A 88 1.57 24.43 11.63
C LYS A 88 1.03 23.72 12.87
N HIS A 89 -0.28 23.59 13.00
CA HIS A 89 -0.91 23.01 14.18
C HIS A 89 -0.48 21.54 14.34
N PRO A 90 -0.16 21.07 15.56
CA PRO A 90 0.29 19.69 15.77
C PRO A 90 -0.64 18.63 15.17
N TRP A 91 -1.97 18.82 15.27
CA TRP A 91 -2.93 17.92 14.63
C TRP A 91 -2.77 17.81 13.11
N ILE A 92 -2.55 18.95 12.42
CA ILE A 92 -2.34 18.98 10.96
C ILE A 92 -0.94 18.49 10.61
N LYS A 93 0.11 18.95 11.33
CA LYS A 93 1.49 18.51 11.12
C LYS A 93 1.65 17.01 11.32
N SER A 94 1.09 16.42 12.37
CA SER A 94 1.11 14.97 12.56
C SER A 94 0.43 14.23 11.40
N GLY A 95 -0.61 14.80 10.79
CA GLY A 95 -1.21 14.25 9.57
C GLY A 95 -0.39 14.48 8.29
N MET A 96 0.27 15.64 8.18
CA MET A 96 1.10 16.02 7.04
C MET A 96 2.46 15.33 7.04
N ASP A 97 3.12 15.16 8.17
CA ASP A 97 4.37 14.40 8.30
C ASP A 97 4.13 12.92 7.98
N ALA A 98 2.96 12.40 8.38
CA ALA A 98 2.50 11.07 7.96
C ALA A 98 2.25 10.96 6.43
N MET A 99 2.04 12.08 5.73
CA MET A 99 1.70 12.14 4.30
C MET A 99 2.85 12.62 3.39
N MET A 100 3.72 13.54 3.84
CA MET A 100 4.88 14.08 3.13
C MET A 100 6.07 13.12 3.09
N GLY A 101 6.14 12.13 3.99
CA GLY A 101 7.00 10.97 3.78
C GLY A 101 6.67 10.17 2.50
N ARG A 102 5.60 10.51 1.77
CA ARG A 102 5.07 9.72 0.64
C ARG A 102 4.92 10.46 -0.69
N THR A 103 5.34 11.73 -0.83
CA THR A 103 5.19 12.49 -2.09
C THR A 103 6.42 13.33 -2.42
N SER A 104 7.38 12.77 -3.16
CA SER A 104 8.21 13.56 -4.09
C SER A 104 8.01 13.01 -5.51
N LEU A 105 8.15 13.90 -6.49
CA LEU A 105 8.03 13.74 -7.96
C LEU A 105 6.70 14.19 -8.60
N SER A 106 6.84 14.72 -9.82
CA SER A 106 6.32 16.01 -10.27
C SER A 106 5.51 15.94 -11.58
N ALA A 107 4.31 16.56 -11.57
CA ALA A 107 3.65 17.34 -12.65
C ALA A 107 3.35 16.65 -14.04
N PRO A 108 2.72 17.33 -15.02
CA PRO A 108 1.41 18.03 -15.05
C PRO A 108 0.58 17.75 -16.35
N VAL A 109 -0.75 17.91 -16.37
CA VAL A 109 -1.49 18.21 -17.64
C VAL A 109 -2.72 19.09 -17.39
N ALA A 110 -2.87 20.10 -18.24
CA ALA A 110 -3.89 21.13 -18.25
C ALA A 110 -5.20 20.70 -18.95
N LEU A 111 -6.35 21.09 -18.39
CA LEU A 111 -7.43 21.79 -19.09
C LEU A 111 -8.40 22.39 -18.06
N GLN A 112 -8.81 23.66 -18.26
CA GLN A 112 -10.22 24.03 -18.49
C GLN A 112 -10.62 25.39 -17.89
N ARG A 113 -11.27 26.18 -18.75
CA ARG A 113 -11.68 27.58 -18.59
C ARG A 113 -12.73 27.78 -17.48
N THR A 114 -12.53 28.86 -16.74
CA THR A 114 -13.48 29.72 -15.99
C THR A 114 -14.66 29.07 -15.27
N VAL A 115 -14.37 28.44 -14.14
CA VAL A 115 -15.28 28.34 -12.98
C VAL A 115 -14.43 28.83 -11.81
N SER A 116 -14.97 29.64 -10.89
CA SER A 116 -14.16 30.24 -9.82
C SER A 116 -13.31 29.15 -9.16
N SER A 117 -12.00 29.40 -9.09
CA SER A 117 -10.97 28.39 -8.81
C SER A 117 -11.23 27.62 -7.52
N THR A 118 -11.89 28.25 -6.55
CA THR A 118 -12.25 27.68 -5.25
C THR A 118 -13.44 26.72 -5.30
N GLY A 119 -14.45 26.96 -6.16
CA GLY A 119 -15.63 26.10 -6.32
C GLY A 119 -15.32 24.80 -7.07
N ARG A 120 -14.52 24.88 -8.14
CA ARG A 120 -14.00 23.69 -8.84
C ARG A 120 -13.12 22.85 -7.94
N PHE A 121 -12.26 23.50 -7.17
CA PHE A 121 -11.31 22.82 -6.30
C PHE A 121 -12.03 22.09 -5.19
N ARG A 122 -13.01 22.72 -4.53
CA ARG A 122 -13.83 22.06 -3.51
C ARG A 122 -14.65 20.90 -4.07
N ALA A 123 -15.27 21.07 -5.25
CA ALA A 123 -15.99 19.98 -5.92
C ALA A 123 -15.06 18.84 -6.34
N ALA A 124 -13.86 19.16 -6.84
CA ALA A 124 -12.85 18.16 -7.20
C ALA A 124 -12.33 17.41 -5.97
N VAL A 125 -12.05 18.09 -4.86
CA VAL A 125 -11.64 17.47 -3.60
C VAL A 125 -12.73 16.53 -3.06
N MET A 126 -14.00 16.97 -3.04
CA MET A 126 -15.12 16.12 -2.62
C MET A 126 -15.35 14.95 -3.56
N ALA A 127 -15.20 15.13 -4.88
CA ALA A 127 -15.30 14.08 -5.87
C ALA A 127 -14.17 13.04 -5.70
N VAL A 128 -12.95 13.48 -5.42
CA VAL A 128 -11.80 12.59 -5.15
C VAL A 128 -12.03 11.80 -3.86
N ILE A 129 -12.47 12.45 -2.78
CA ILE A 129 -12.79 11.79 -1.50
C ILE A 129 -13.95 10.79 -1.67
N ALA A 130 -14.98 11.15 -2.44
CA ALA A 130 -16.12 10.26 -2.71
C ALA A 130 -15.70 9.07 -3.58
N ALA A 131 -14.94 9.28 -4.65
CA ALA A 131 -14.38 8.23 -5.48
C ALA A 131 -13.51 7.26 -4.65
N HIS A 132 -12.69 7.81 -3.76
CA HIS A 132 -11.87 7.06 -2.82
C HIS A 132 -12.70 6.18 -1.87
N ARG A 133 -13.76 6.73 -1.27
CA ARG A 133 -14.70 5.97 -0.42
C ARG A 133 -15.45 4.89 -1.21
N LEU A 134 -15.84 5.15 -2.46
CA LEU A 134 -16.52 4.19 -3.32
C LEU A 134 -15.61 3.01 -3.72
N LEU A 135 -14.33 3.25 -4.01
CA LEU A 135 -13.36 2.19 -4.31
C LEU A 135 -13.20 1.23 -3.12
N VAL A 136 -13.06 1.79 -1.91
CA VAL A 136 -13.01 1.04 -0.65
C VAL A 136 -14.28 0.22 -0.45
N LEU A 137 -15.45 0.84 -0.56
CA LEU A 137 -16.74 0.14 -0.39
C LEU A 137 -16.94 -0.99 -1.41
N ARG A 138 -16.57 -0.77 -2.68
CA ARG A 138 -16.64 -1.80 -3.72
C ARG A 138 -15.78 -3.01 -3.38
N ARG A 139 -14.56 -2.79 -2.88
CA ARG A 139 -13.63 -3.86 -2.51
C ARG A 139 -14.09 -4.59 -1.24
N CYS A 140 -14.56 -3.86 -0.23
CA CYS A 140 -15.20 -4.44 0.95
C CYS A 140 -16.41 -5.32 0.58
N HIS A 141 -17.25 -4.85 -0.35
CA HIS A 141 -18.41 -5.60 -0.83
C HIS A 141 -18.01 -6.85 -1.61
N ARG A 142 -16.95 -6.79 -2.43
CA ARG A 142 -16.38 -7.97 -3.13
C ARG A 142 -15.94 -9.03 -2.14
N LEU A 143 -15.10 -8.68 -1.17
CA LEU A 143 -14.61 -9.60 -0.13
C LEU A 143 -15.76 -10.17 0.70
N ALA A 144 -16.75 -9.34 1.03
CA ALA A 144 -17.94 -9.77 1.75
C ALA A 144 -18.78 -10.78 0.96
N LYS A 145 -18.88 -10.64 -0.37
CA LYS A 145 -19.58 -11.57 -1.26
C LYS A 145 -18.82 -12.90 -1.40
N MET A 146 -17.50 -12.88 -1.29
CA MET A 146 -16.65 -14.08 -1.27
C MET A 146 -16.66 -14.80 0.10
N GLY A 147 -17.32 -14.24 1.12
CA GLY A 147 -17.43 -14.84 2.45
C GLY A 147 -16.31 -14.44 3.44
N PHE A 148 -15.42 -13.53 3.05
CA PHE A 148 -14.23 -13.18 3.84
C PHE A 148 -14.46 -12.09 4.89
N ARG A 149 -15.71 -11.85 5.31
CA ARG A 149 -16.09 -10.76 6.23
C ARG A 149 -15.35 -10.77 7.57
N HIS A 150 -14.94 -11.95 8.03
CA HIS A 150 -14.29 -12.18 9.32
C HIS A 150 -12.76 -12.05 9.25
N VAL A 151 -12.19 -11.94 8.05
CA VAL A 151 -10.73 -11.87 7.82
C VAL A 151 -10.28 -10.42 7.80
N SER A 152 -10.12 -9.82 8.99
CA SER A 152 -9.87 -8.38 9.14
C SER A 152 -8.60 -7.89 8.43
N ILE A 153 -7.58 -8.74 8.27
CA ILE A 153 -6.33 -8.38 7.60
C ILE A 153 -6.54 -7.98 6.14
N LEU A 154 -7.56 -8.53 5.48
CA LEU A 154 -7.89 -8.18 4.09
C LEU A 154 -8.54 -6.79 3.99
N TYR A 155 -9.13 -6.27 5.06
CA TYR A 155 -9.79 -4.97 5.10
C TYR A 155 -8.80 -3.84 5.41
N ASN A 156 -7.69 -3.80 4.67
CA ASN A 156 -6.69 -2.77 4.82
C ASN A 156 -7.03 -1.55 3.96
N PHE A 157 -7.46 -0.46 4.61
CA PHE A 157 -7.82 0.79 3.94
C PHE A 157 -6.69 1.34 3.06
N HIS A 158 -5.45 1.29 3.57
CA HIS A 158 -4.30 1.81 2.85
C HIS A 158 -4.07 1.05 1.53
N PHE A 159 -4.12 -0.28 1.56
CA PHE A 159 -4.01 -1.13 0.38
C PHE A 159 -5.17 -0.92 -0.61
N PHE A 160 -6.40 -0.78 -0.12
CA PHE A 160 -7.56 -0.57 -1.01
C PHE A 160 -7.47 0.71 -1.82
N VAL A 161 -6.84 1.73 -1.24
CA VAL A 161 -6.69 3.05 -1.84
C VAL A 161 -5.46 3.10 -2.74
N THR A 162 -4.32 2.68 -2.21
CA THR A 162 -3.02 2.93 -2.84
C THR A 162 -2.55 1.76 -3.68
N GLY A 163 -3.16 0.58 -3.50
CA GLY A 163 -2.65 -0.67 -4.03
C GLY A 163 -1.36 -1.14 -3.34
N LYS A 164 -0.88 -0.44 -2.31
CA LYS A 164 0.33 -0.76 -1.55
C LYS A 164 -0.03 -1.21 -0.15
N TYR A 165 0.42 -2.40 0.21
CA TYR A 165 0.27 -2.93 1.56
C TYR A 165 1.44 -2.47 2.42
N ALA A 166 1.11 -1.86 3.55
CA ALA A 166 2.10 -1.36 4.50
C ALA A 166 1.74 -1.85 5.91
N PRO A 167 2.18 -3.06 6.32
CA PRO A 167 2.00 -3.53 7.67
C PRO A 167 2.79 -2.68 8.67
N SER A 168 2.33 -2.64 9.92
CA SER A 168 2.98 -1.90 11.02
C SER A 168 4.36 -2.46 11.40
N THR A 169 4.58 -3.73 11.09
CA THR A 169 5.80 -4.48 11.39
C THR A 169 6.25 -5.21 10.13
N ASP A 170 7.55 -5.41 10.01
CA ASP A 170 8.19 -6.24 8.98
C ASP A 170 7.91 -7.74 9.17
N LYS A 171 7.46 -8.13 10.36
CA LYS A 171 6.93 -9.46 10.70
C LYS A 171 5.41 -9.44 10.66
N VAL A 172 4.81 -10.27 9.82
CA VAL A 172 3.36 -10.38 9.70
C VAL A 172 2.90 -11.72 10.26
N ASN A 173 2.21 -11.68 11.41
CA ASN A 173 1.61 -12.87 12.01
C ASN A 173 0.18 -13.06 11.49
N CYS A 174 -0.01 -14.12 10.72
CA CYS A 174 -1.29 -14.55 10.18
C CYS A 174 -1.67 -15.95 10.67
N SER A 175 -1.12 -16.41 11.81
CA SER A 175 -1.45 -17.73 12.35
C SER A 175 -2.94 -17.83 12.65
N ARG A 176 -3.59 -18.90 12.17
CA ARG A 176 -5.05 -19.16 12.29
C ARG A 176 -5.99 -18.13 11.64
N VAL A 177 -5.48 -17.06 11.03
CA VAL A 177 -6.29 -15.99 10.42
C VAL A 177 -7.15 -16.49 9.26
N PHE A 178 -6.61 -17.43 8.47
CA PHE A 178 -7.26 -18.00 7.28
C PHE A 178 -7.83 -19.40 7.53
N ALA A 179 -7.76 -19.94 8.76
CA ALA A 179 -8.14 -21.32 9.05
C ALA A 179 -9.58 -21.69 8.65
N GLY A 180 -10.52 -20.74 8.82
CA GLY A 180 -11.93 -20.93 8.45
C GLY A 180 -12.21 -20.78 6.95
N THR A 181 -11.38 -20.01 6.24
CA THR A 181 -11.49 -19.78 4.80
C THR A 181 -10.10 -19.69 4.15
N PRO A 182 -9.43 -20.82 3.88
CA PRO A 182 -8.06 -20.82 3.36
C PRO A 182 -7.90 -20.09 2.02
N GLY A 183 -8.95 -20.05 1.18
CA GLY A 183 -8.94 -19.31 -0.08
C GLY A 183 -8.83 -17.79 0.06
N ALA A 184 -9.08 -17.24 1.26
CA ALA A 184 -8.83 -15.82 1.56
C ALA A 184 -7.33 -15.48 1.53
N LEU A 185 -6.45 -16.49 1.64
CA LEU A 185 -5.01 -16.33 1.54
C LEU A 185 -4.61 -15.77 0.17
N ASP A 186 -5.29 -16.14 -0.92
CA ASP A 186 -4.95 -15.64 -2.26
C ASP A 186 -5.13 -14.11 -2.38
N GLU A 187 -6.16 -13.54 -1.73
CA GLU A 187 -6.35 -12.09 -1.66
C GLU A 187 -5.29 -11.42 -0.77
N PHE A 188 -4.82 -12.10 0.27
CA PHE A 188 -3.72 -11.61 1.11
C PHE A 188 -2.40 -11.65 0.35
N LEU A 189 -2.18 -12.64 -0.51
CA LEU A 189 -0.97 -12.71 -1.34
C LEU A 189 -0.86 -11.55 -2.32
N GLU A 190 -1.97 -11.07 -2.89
CA GLU A 190 -1.98 -9.82 -3.69
C GLU A 190 -1.49 -8.62 -2.86
N MET A 191 -1.82 -8.59 -1.57
CA MET A 191 -1.33 -7.56 -0.65
C MET A 191 0.16 -7.71 -0.41
N VAL A 192 0.64 -8.94 -0.17
CA VAL A 192 2.06 -9.23 0.04
C VAL A 192 2.89 -8.86 -1.19
N GLU A 193 2.45 -9.18 -2.41
CA GLU A 193 3.14 -8.80 -3.66
C GLU A 193 3.35 -7.28 -3.80
N SER A 194 2.46 -6.49 -3.21
CA SER A 194 2.56 -5.03 -3.26
C SER A 194 3.52 -4.44 -2.23
N CYS A 195 3.99 -5.24 -1.28
CA CYS A 195 4.88 -4.82 -0.20
C CYS A 195 6.33 -5.19 -0.51
N ASP A 196 7.27 -4.34 -0.11
CA ASP A 196 8.69 -4.53 -0.45
C ASP A 196 9.57 -4.72 0.79
N TYR A 197 8.99 -4.71 2.00
CA TYR A 197 9.74 -4.69 3.27
C TYR A 197 9.30 -5.73 4.30
N ILE A 198 8.41 -6.66 3.94
CA ILE A 198 8.07 -7.80 4.81
C ILE A 198 9.26 -8.76 4.84
N HIS A 199 9.75 -9.10 6.02
CA HIS A 199 10.87 -10.01 6.22
C HIS A 199 10.42 -11.39 6.69
N GLU A 200 9.34 -11.46 7.47
CA GLU A 200 8.85 -12.69 8.07
C GLU A 200 7.33 -12.77 7.95
N ILE A 201 6.83 -13.93 7.51
CA ILE A 201 5.39 -14.22 7.46
C ILE A 201 5.12 -15.53 8.20
N ASP A 202 4.25 -15.47 9.20
CA ASP A 202 3.72 -16.65 9.88
C ASP A 202 2.34 -17.00 9.33
N LEU A 203 2.26 -18.11 8.59
CA LEU A 203 1.02 -18.68 8.04
C LEU A 203 0.69 -20.03 8.72
N SER A 204 1.18 -20.28 9.92
CA SER A 204 0.89 -21.51 10.65
C SER A 204 -0.61 -21.70 10.95
N HIS A 205 -1.05 -22.95 11.08
CA HIS A 205 -2.43 -23.29 11.47
C HIS A 205 -3.54 -22.69 10.59
N ASN A 206 -3.30 -22.48 9.30
CA ASN A 206 -4.27 -21.87 8.38
C ASN A 206 -5.04 -22.87 7.51
N ASN A 207 -4.92 -24.18 7.80
CA ASN A 207 -5.57 -25.25 7.04
C ASN A 207 -5.29 -25.14 5.52
N ILE A 208 -4.05 -24.77 5.15
CA ILE A 208 -3.64 -24.66 3.75
C ILE A 208 -3.51 -26.07 3.15
N ASN A 209 -4.58 -26.52 2.49
CA ASN A 209 -4.68 -27.84 1.83
C ASN A 209 -4.72 -27.75 0.29
N SER A 210 -4.92 -26.55 -0.28
CA SER A 210 -5.05 -26.39 -1.73
C SER A 210 -3.70 -26.26 -2.40
N LEU A 211 -3.43 -27.09 -3.41
CA LEU A 211 -2.21 -27.01 -4.21
C LEU A 211 -2.09 -25.67 -4.94
N SER A 212 -3.20 -25.12 -5.44
CA SER A 212 -3.19 -23.85 -6.19
C SER A 212 -2.75 -22.68 -5.31
N THR A 213 -3.28 -22.60 -4.09
CA THR A 213 -2.93 -21.56 -3.11
C THR A 213 -1.48 -21.68 -2.68
N VAL A 214 -0.98 -22.92 -2.49
CA VAL A 214 0.45 -23.14 -2.20
C VAL A 214 1.32 -22.72 -3.38
N GLN A 215 0.95 -23.05 -4.61
CA GLN A 215 1.72 -22.62 -5.80
C GLN A 215 1.75 -21.10 -5.95
N HIS A 216 0.63 -20.43 -5.71
CA HIS A 216 0.55 -18.97 -5.72
C HIS A 216 1.44 -18.37 -4.63
N LEU A 217 1.34 -18.85 -3.39
CA LEU A 217 2.22 -18.46 -2.29
C LEU A 217 3.70 -18.59 -2.67
N LEU A 218 4.12 -19.76 -3.15
CA LEU A 218 5.53 -19.98 -3.50
C LEU A 218 6.01 -19.07 -4.64
N LYS A 219 5.13 -18.75 -5.59
CA LYS A 219 5.43 -17.78 -6.65
C LYS A 219 5.65 -16.38 -6.08
N VAL A 220 4.76 -15.90 -5.20
CA VAL A 220 4.87 -14.59 -4.55
C VAL A 220 6.17 -14.51 -3.76
N ILE A 221 6.39 -15.47 -2.85
CA ILE A 221 7.58 -15.50 -1.98
C ILE A 221 8.87 -15.63 -2.80
N GLY A 222 8.85 -16.39 -3.90
CA GLY A 222 10.01 -16.58 -4.76
C GLY A 222 10.51 -15.32 -5.47
N HIS A 223 9.64 -14.34 -5.70
CA HIS A 223 9.99 -13.06 -6.34
C HIS A 223 10.01 -11.89 -5.35
N HIS A 224 9.61 -12.10 -4.10
CA HIS A 224 9.51 -11.02 -3.13
C HIS A 224 10.90 -10.51 -2.72
N PRO A 225 11.12 -9.18 -2.71
CA PRO A 225 12.45 -8.60 -2.56
C PRO A 225 13.08 -8.78 -1.17
N SER A 226 12.29 -8.96 -0.10
CA SER A 226 12.78 -8.95 1.29
C SER A 226 12.40 -10.15 2.16
N ILE A 227 11.51 -11.06 1.73
CA ILE A 227 11.03 -12.12 2.62
C ILE A 227 12.13 -13.15 2.84
N ALA A 228 12.54 -13.29 4.11
CA ALA A 228 13.61 -14.17 4.55
C ALA A 228 13.11 -15.39 5.35
N SER A 229 11.96 -15.27 6.02
CA SER A 229 11.40 -16.33 6.86
C SER A 229 9.92 -16.58 6.55
N LEU A 230 9.54 -17.84 6.42
CA LEU A 230 8.17 -18.26 6.17
C LEU A 230 7.80 -19.42 7.10
N ASP A 231 6.77 -19.24 7.93
CA ASP A 231 6.21 -20.33 8.72
C ASP A 231 4.97 -20.93 8.05
N LEU A 232 5.03 -22.21 7.73
CA LEU A 232 3.93 -23.00 7.16
C LEU A 232 3.55 -24.19 8.05
N SER A 233 4.02 -24.21 9.29
CA SER A 233 3.77 -25.32 10.21
C SER A 233 2.28 -25.55 10.46
N HIS A 234 1.94 -26.79 10.80
CA HIS A 234 0.56 -27.20 11.11
C HIS A 234 -0.45 -26.89 9.98
N ASN A 235 0.00 -26.98 8.73
CA ASN A 235 -0.87 -26.92 7.55
C ASN A 235 -0.85 -28.26 6.81
N PRO A 236 -2.01 -28.79 6.40
CA PRO A 236 -2.12 -30.04 5.62
C PRO A 236 -1.70 -29.85 4.14
N ILE A 237 -0.49 -29.34 3.91
CA ILE A 237 0.05 -29.02 2.58
C ILE A 237 0.19 -30.31 1.75
N PRO A 238 -0.38 -30.40 0.53
CA PRO A 238 -0.28 -31.59 -0.30
C PRO A 238 1.18 -31.99 -0.57
N ALA A 239 1.52 -33.28 -0.43
CA ALA A 239 2.88 -33.79 -0.65
C ALA A 239 3.46 -33.39 -2.03
N VAL A 240 2.62 -33.30 -3.06
CA VAL A 240 2.99 -32.86 -4.42
C VAL A 240 3.55 -31.43 -4.48
N ALA A 241 3.21 -30.58 -3.51
CA ALA A 241 3.75 -29.22 -3.39
C ALA A 241 5.22 -29.21 -2.94
N GLY A 242 5.75 -30.31 -2.39
CA GLY A 242 7.14 -30.43 -1.95
C GLY A 242 8.15 -30.09 -3.05
N ARG A 243 7.87 -30.45 -4.31
CA ARG A 243 8.73 -30.06 -5.45
C ARG A 243 8.78 -28.55 -5.65
N GLY A 244 7.69 -27.83 -5.38
CA GLY A 244 7.64 -26.37 -5.42
C GLY A 244 8.50 -25.75 -4.33
N LEU A 245 8.38 -26.26 -3.11
CA LEU A 245 9.19 -25.82 -1.95
C LEU A 245 10.68 -26.03 -2.18
N VAL A 246 11.09 -27.18 -2.74
CA VAL A 246 12.49 -27.43 -3.12
C VAL A 246 12.98 -26.41 -4.16
N ARG A 247 12.16 -26.08 -5.17
CA ARG A 247 12.52 -25.05 -6.16
C ARG A 247 12.66 -23.67 -5.55
N LEU A 248 11.79 -23.32 -4.60
CA LEU A 248 11.87 -22.05 -3.88
C LEU A 248 13.17 -21.94 -3.07
N ALA A 249 13.56 -23.01 -2.38
CA ALA A 249 14.80 -23.08 -1.60
C ALA A 249 16.05 -23.00 -2.49
N ARG A 250 16.04 -23.66 -3.66
CA ARG A 250 17.14 -23.59 -4.64
C ARG A 250 17.25 -22.27 -5.40
N ASN A 251 16.18 -21.46 -5.42
CA ASN A 251 16.17 -20.23 -6.21
C ASN A 251 17.19 -19.22 -5.64
N PRO A 252 18.24 -18.84 -6.39
CA PRO A 252 19.22 -17.88 -5.91
C PRO A 252 18.64 -16.46 -5.79
N LEU A 253 17.59 -16.16 -6.56
CA LEU A 253 16.95 -14.84 -6.56
C LEU A 253 16.00 -14.62 -5.38
N SER A 254 15.50 -15.71 -4.76
CA SER A 254 14.63 -15.56 -3.58
C SER A 254 15.47 -15.11 -2.39
N ARG A 255 14.93 -14.30 -1.48
CA ARG A 255 15.62 -13.94 -0.23
C ARG A 255 15.34 -14.89 0.92
N ILE A 256 14.67 -16.00 0.68
CA ILE A 256 14.27 -16.92 1.73
C ILE A 256 15.45 -17.73 2.26
N HIS A 257 15.58 -17.76 3.58
CA HIS A 257 16.62 -18.45 4.35
C HIS A 257 16.03 -19.44 5.36
N SER A 258 14.77 -19.26 5.76
CA SER A 258 14.09 -20.13 6.71
C SER A 258 12.68 -20.47 6.22
N VAL A 259 12.34 -21.75 6.23
CA VAL A 259 10.97 -22.23 5.99
C VAL A 259 10.63 -23.27 7.04
N ASN A 260 9.66 -22.98 7.90
CA ASN A 260 9.16 -23.93 8.89
C ASN A 260 8.06 -24.81 8.29
N LEU A 261 8.30 -26.12 8.21
CA LEU A 261 7.38 -27.12 7.63
C LEU A 261 6.96 -28.17 8.66
N LYS A 262 7.08 -27.87 9.96
CA LYS A 262 6.70 -28.80 11.04
C LYS A 262 5.21 -29.18 10.94
N ASP A 263 4.90 -30.46 11.15
CA ASP A 263 3.53 -30.97 11.16
C ASP A 263 2.74 -30.66 9.87
N THR A 264 3.42 -30.79 8.72
CA THR A 264 2.82 -30.72 7.38
C THR A 264 2.79 -32.11 6.72
N ASN A 265 2.04 -32.30 5.62
CA ASN A 265 2.02 -33.58 4.89
C ASN A 265 3.19 -33.73 3.89
N ILE A 266 4.25 -32.92 4.02
CA ILE A 266 5.47 -33.06 3.21
C ILE A 266 6.34 -34.18 3.80
N THR A 267 6.94 -35.02 2.95
CA THR A 267 7.76 -36.13 3.45
C THR A 267 8.99 -35.63 4.21
N PRO A 268 9.39 -36.29 5.31
CA PRO A 268 10.51 -35.85 6.14
C PRO A 268 11.84 -35.76 5.36
N ASP A 269 12.04 -36.64 4.38
CA ASP A 269 13.20 -36.59 3.48
C ASP A 269 13.21 -35.29 2.65
N THR A 270 12.05 -34.86 2.15
CA THR A 270 11.91 -33.61 1.39
C THR A 270 12.12 -32.40 2.31
N VAL A 271 11.60 -32.43 3.54
CA VAL A 271 11.84 -31.36 4.54
C VAL A 271 13.32 -31.23 4.85
N SER A 272 14.01 -32.35 5.08
CA SER A 272 15.45 -32.39 5.35
C SER A 272 16.25 -31.84 4.16
N GLN A 273 15.87 -32.20 2.93
CA GLN A 273 16.46 -31.65 1.71
C GLN A 273 16.28 -30.13 1.61
N ILE A 274 15.08 -29.61 1.91
CA ILE A 274 14.81 -28.17 1.89
C ILE A 274 15.66 -27.44 2.93
N GLN A 275 15.75 -27.97 4.14
CA GLN A 275 16.55 -27.38 5.23
C GLN A 275 18.05 -27.33 4.87
N ALA A 276 18.59 -28.40 4.27
CA ALA A 276 19.97 -28.42 3.81
C ALA A 276 20.24 -27.33 2.75
N LEU A 277 19.36 -27.20 1.75
CA LEU A 277 19.49 -26.18 0.70
C LEU A 277 19.41 -24.75 1.25
N LEU A 278 18.56 -24.52 2.24
CA LEU A 278 18.45 -23.21 2.90
C LEU A 278 19.66 -22.91 3.79
N ALA A 279 20.24 -23.92 4.45
CA ALA A 279 21.46 -23.78 5.24
C ALA A 279 22.68 -23.46 4.36
N ASP A 280 22.79 -24.07 3.18
CA ASP A 280 23.84 -23.72 2.22
C ASP A 280 23.74 -22.26 1.78
N LYS A 281 22.50 -21.75 1.63
CA LYS A 281 22.23 -20.37 1.23
C LYS A 281 22.56 -19.34 2.32
N THR A 282 22.41 -19.70 3.60
CA THR A 282 22.82 -18.84 4.71
C THR A 282 24.33 -18.87 4.94
N ALA A 283 25.00 -19.97 4.61
CA ALA A 283 26.45 -20.11 4.76
C ALA A 283 27.26 -19.32 3.71
N TYR A 284 26.73 -19.13 2.50
CA TYR A 284 27.42 -18.44 1.40
C TYR A 284 26.55 -17.35 0.73
N PRO A 285 26.35 -16.19 1.38
CA PRO A 285 25.49 -15.12 0.86
C PRO A 285 26.01 -14.44 -0.43
N ASP A 286 27.32 -14.48 -0.69
CA ASP A 286 27.98 -13.71 -1.77
C ASP A 286 28.07 -14.43 -3.13
N LEU A 287 27.69 -15.71 -3.24
CA LEU A 287 27.65 -16.42 -4.53
C LEU A 287 26.34 -16.20 -5.31
N ALA A 288 25.39 -15.47 -4.73
CA ALA A 288 24.10 -15.15 -5.34
C ALA A 288 24.06 -13.81 -6.09
N SER A 289 25.22 -13.14 -6.28
CA SER A 289 25.36 -12.03 -7.23
C SER A 289 25.42 -12.57 -8.67
N PRO A 290 24.76 -11.94 -9.66
CA PRO A 290 24.72 -12.43 -11.04
C PRO A 290 26.04 -12.27 -11.83
N ASP A 291 27.13 -11.84 -11.19
CA ASP A 291 28.44 -11.67 -11.80
C ASP A 291 29.44 -12.73 -11.32
N SER A 292 29.21 -13.98 -11.73
CA SER A 292 30.31 -14.92 -11.90
C SER A 292 30.11 -15.63 -13.23
N SER A 293 30.65 -15.02 -14.27
CA SER A 293 31.02 -15.68 -15.51
C SER A 293 31.83 -16.92 -15.18
N PHE A 294 31.17 -18.09 -15.16
CA PHE A 294 31.86 -19.36 -15.22
C PHE A 294 32.67 -19.36 -16.51
N GLY A 295 33.99 -19.26 -16.35
CA GLY A 295 34.94 -19.49 -17.42
C GLY A 295 34.66 -20.86 -18.02
N LEU A 296 34.39 -20.89 -19.33
CA LEU A 296 34.52 -22.11 -20.10
C LEU A 296 36.00 -22.50 -20.06
N GLU A 297 36.34 -23.45 -19.21
CA GLU A 297 37.55 -24.22 -19.35
C GLU A 297 37.55 -24.86 -20.74
N SER A 298 38.48 -24.39 -21.55
CA SER A 298 38.73 -24.86 -22.91
C SER A 298 39.22 -26.30 -22.84
N ARG A 299 38.34 -27.26 -23.14
CA ARG A 299 38.77 -28.61 -23.53
C ARG A 299 39.43 -28.52 -24.90
N THR A 300 40.75 -28.57 -24.89
CA THR A 300 41.58 -28.87 -26.07
C THR A 300 41.17 -30.22 -26.64
N TYR A 301 40.50 -30.20 -27.80
CA TYR A 301 40.43 -31.35 -28.69
C TYR A 301 41.46 -31.13 -29.80
N THR A 302 42.48 -31.97 -29.78
CA THR A 302 43.43 -32.20 -30.87
C THR A 302 42.70 -32.73 -32.10
N THR A 303 42.88 -32.07 -33.25
CA THR A 303 42.59 -32.64 -34.57
C THR A 303 43.86 -32.55 -35.43
N PRO A 304 44.28 -33.64 -36.09
CA PRO A 304 45.41 -33.61 -37.01
C PRO A 304 45.01 -33.13 -38.40
N ASP A 305 45.99 -32.52 -39.06
CA ASP A 305 45.98 -31.98 -40.42
C ASP A 305 45.45 -32.95 -41.49
N THR A 306 44.84 -32.40 -42.54
CA THR A 306 45.22 -32.73 -43.93
C THR A 306 44.74 -31.65 -44.91
N LEU A 307 45.65 -31.29 -45.82
CA LEU A 307 45.50 -30.33 -46.90
C LEU A 307 44.45 -30.76 -47.93
N SER A 308 43.78 -29.79 -48.57
CA SER A 308 43.82 -29.65 -50.04
C SER A 308 43.13 -28.38 -50.53
N THR A 309 43.58 -27.98 -51.69
CA THR A 309 43.63 -26.67 -52.34
C THR A 309 42.50 -26.42 -53.34
N VAL A 310 42.04 -25.15 -53.37
CA VAL A 310 41.88 -24.27 -54.56
C VAL A 310 40.73 -24.48 -55.56
N SER A 311 40.16 -23.31 -55.95
CA SER A 311 39.42 -22.95 -57.17
C SER A 311 37.91 -23.28 -57.19
N SER A 312 37.01 -22.48 -57.76
CA SER A 312 37.00 -21.14 -58.38
C SER A 312 35.54 -20.86 -58.84
N HIS A 313 35.25 -19.59 -59.18
CA HIS A 313 34.09 -19.11 -59.97
C HIS A 313 32.67 -19.13 -59.36
N ASN A 314 32.10 -17.95 -59.10
CA ASN A 314 31.30 -17.24 -60.12
C ASN A 314 30.78 -15.87 -59.65
N THR A 315 30.97 -14.89 -60.53
CA THR A 315 30.45 -13.53 -60.59
C THR A 315 28.96 -13.49 -60.99
N CYS A 316 28.17 -12.56 -60.44
CA CYS A 316 27.24 -11.75 -61.25
C CYS A 316 26.77 -10.49 -60.50
N ALA A 317 26.80 -9.36 -61.19
CA ALA A 317 26.42 -8.01 -60.73
C ALA A 317 25.03 -7.60 -61.24
N LYS A 318 24.37 -6.66 -60.55
CA LYS A 318 23.47 -5.58 -61.04
C LYS A 318 22.76 -4.94 -59.83
N GLN A 319 23.05 -3.69 -59.43
CA GLN A 319 22.58 -2.37 -59.95
C GLN A 319 21.12 -2.01 -59.64
N GLY A 320 20.93 -0.80 -59.08
CA GLY A 320 19.67 -0.05 -58.94
C GLY A 320 19.30 0.21 -57.46
N ALA A 321 19.73 1.27 -56.77
CA ALA A 321 19.43 2.71 -56.93
C ALA A 321 17.93 3.04 -56.88
N PHE A 322 17.44 3.64 -55.78
CA PHE A 322 16.86 5.00 -55.72
C PHE A 322 16.09 5.26 -54.40
N PHE A 323 16.50 6.35 -53.72
CA PHE A 323 15.73 7.36 -52.97
C PHE A 323 14.92 7.05 -51.69
N ALA A 324 15.33 7.75 -50.62
CA ALA A 324 14.53 8.24 -49.49
C ALA A 324 13.84 9.58 -49.85
N PRO A 325 13.24 10.34 -48.92
CA PRO A 325 12.25 10.02 -47.88
C PRO A 325 10.99 10.93 -48.00
N LEU A 326 9.97 10.66 -47.18
CA LEU A 326 9.12 11.66 -46.51
C LEU A 326 8.70 11.10 -45.15
#